data_AF-A0AA43GYQ6-F1
#
_entry.id   AF-A0AA43GYQ6-F1
#
_cell.length_a   1.000
_cell.length_b   1.000
_cell.length_c   1.000
_cell.angle_alpha   90.00
_cell.angle_beta   90.00
_cell.angle_gamma   90.00
#
_symmetry.space_group_name_H-M   'P 1'
#
loop_
_entity.id
_entity.type
_entity.pdbx_description
1 polymer ?
#
loop_
_entity_poly.entity_id
_entity_poly.type
_entity_poly.pdbx_seq_one_letter_code
_entity_poly.pdbx_strand_id
1 'polypeptide(L)'
;MLESTNFFLRGIQPLLVPICFVTAWTVIVLFGWSLWVAARDSVHTAKQMHQIPCANCQFFTDNYRLKCTVHPSIASTEEAIDCSDYQPKTNPMLY
;
A
#
# COMPACT_ATOMS: atom_id res chain seq x y z
N MET A 1 -20.29 -36.38 37.74
CA MET A 1 -19.31 -35.82 36.79
C MET A 1 -19.94 -34.81 35.82
N LEU A 2 -21.14 -35.08 35.27
CA LEU A 2 -21.86 -34.15 34.36
C LEU A 2 -22.50 -32.91 35.03
N GLU A 3 -22.82 -32.98 36.33
CA GLU A 3 -23.52 -31.89 37.03
C GLU A 3 -22.60 -30.71 37.36
N SER A 4 -21.35 -30.98 37.74
CA SER A 4 -20.37 -29.94 38.04
C SER A 4 -20.07 -29.09 36.81
N THR A 5 -19.92 -29.70 35.64
CA THR A 5 -19.66 -29.00 34.37
C THR A 5 -20.80 -28.04 34.02
N ASN A 6 -22.06 -28.45 34.22
CA ASN A 6 -23.23 -27.62 33.96
C ASN A 6 -23.35 -26.42 34.91
N PHE A 7 -22.95 -26.57 36.17
CA PHE A 7 -22.91 -25.46 37.13
C PHE A 7 -21.91 -24.38 36.71
N PHE A 8 -20.71 -24.79 36.29
CA PHE A 8 -19.70 -23.86 35.76
C PHE A 8 -20.15 -23.17 34.47
N LEU A 9 -20.77 -23.91 33.54
CA LEU A 9 -21.29 -23.31 32.30
C LEU A 9 -22.38 -22.25 32.58
N ARG A 10 -23.31 -22.50 33.51
CA ARG A 10 -24.34 -21.53 33.89
C ARG A 10 -23.76 -20.27 34.54
N GLY A 11 -22.68 -20.39 35.30
CA GLY A 11 -21.98 -19.25 35.89
C GLY A 11 -21.19 -18.41 34.88
N ILE A 12 -20.65 -19.05 33.82
CA ILE A 12 -19.83 -18.39 32.79
C ILE A 12 -20.69 -17.81 31.66
N GLN A 13 -21.90 -18.35 31.43
CA GLN A 13 -22.86 -17.90 30.42
C GLN A 13 -23.06 -16.37 30.35
N PRO A 14 -23.24 -15.62 31.46
CA PRO A 14 -23.41 -14.17 31.39
C PRO A 14 -22.14 -13.42 30.95
N LEU A 15 -20.94 -13.99 31.17
CA LEU A 15 -19.67 -13.43 30.71
C LEU A 15 -19.34 -13.79 29.26
N LEU A 16 -19.89 -14.90 28.76
CA LEU A 16 -19.60 -15.39 27.42
C LEU A 16 -20.16 -14.46 26.33
N VAL A 17 -21.31 -13.84 26.58
CA VAL A 17 -21.95 -12.88 25.65
C VAL A 17 -21.09 -11.62 25.44
N PRO A 18 -20.65 -10.88 26.48
CA PRO A 18 -19.80 -9.71 26.29
C PRO A 18 -18.42 -10.07 25.73
N ILE A 19 -17.84 -11.23 26.11
CA ILE A 19 -16.57 -11.69 25.53
C ILE A 19 -16.72 -11.92 24.03
N CYS A 20 -17.76 -12.65 23.60
CA CYS A 20 -18.01 -12.92 22.20
C CYS A 20 -18.20 -11.62 21.40
N PHE A 21 -18.96 -10.67 21.96
CA PHE A 21 -19.15 -9.36 21.35
C PHE A 21 -17.82 -8.62 21.17
N VAL A 22 -17.00 -8.50 22.22
CA VAL A 22 -15.68 -7.85 22.14
C VAL A 22 -14.80 -8.55 21.10
N THR A 23 -14.76 -9.88 21.08
CA THR A 23 -13.96 -10.62 20.10
C THR A 23 -14.44 -10.43 18.66
N ALA A 24 -15.75 -10.35 18.43
CA ALA A 24 -16.29 -10.10 17.10
C ALA A 24 -15.90 -8.70 16.61
N TRP A 25 -16.05 -7.69 17.48
CA TRP A 25 -15.67 -6.33 17.17
C TRP A 25 -14.17 -6.14 16.95
N THR A 26 -13.32 -6.78 17.76
CA THR A 26 -11.86 -6.71 17.55
C THR A 26 -11.47 -7.31 16.21
N VAL A 27 -12.04 -8.45 15.82
CA VAL A 27 -11.78 -9.07 14.52
C VAL A 27 -12.25 -8.17 13.37
N ILE A 28 -13.44 -7.58 13.48
CA ILE A 28 -13.97 -6.64 12.47
C ILE A 28 -13.06 -5.41 12.34
N VAL A 29 -12.64 -4.83 13.46
CA VAL A 29 -11.73 -3.65 13.46
C VAL A 29 -10.37 -4.01 12.88
N LEU A 30 -9.80 -5.15 13.24
CA LEU A 30 -8.52 -5.62 12.68
C LEU A 30 -8.62 -5.86 11.17
N PHE A 31 -9.73 -6.44 10.71
CA PHE A 31 -9.96 -6.66 9.28
C PHE A 31 -10.17 -5.35 8.51
N GLY A 32 -10.93 -4.41 9.08
CA GLY A 32 -11.08 -3.07 8.51
C GLY A 32 -9.74 -2.33 8.45
N TRP A 33 -8.92 -2.44 9.51
CA TRP A 33 -7.59 -1.84 9.56
C TRP A 33 -6.65 -2.45 8.53
N SER A 34 -6.63 -3.77 8.36
CA SER A 34 -5.76 -4.41 7.37
C SER A 34 -6.12 -4.00 5.94
N LEU A 35 -7.42 -3.93 5.62
CA LEU A 35 -7.91 -3.41 4.33
C LEU A 35 -7.53 -1.94 4.14
N TRP A 36 -7.68 -1.12 5.18
CA TRP A 36 -7.32 0.29 5.12
C TRP A 36 -5.82 0.50 4.91
N VAL A 37 -4.98 -0.27 5.60
CA VAL A 37 -3.52 -0.23 5.44
C VAL A 37 -3.13 -0.67 4.04
N ALA A 38 -3.70 -1.76 3.52
CA ALA A 38 -3.44 -2.21 2.15
C ALA A 38 -3.90 -1.18 1.10
N ALA A 39 -5.05 -0.53 1.32
CA ALA A 39 -5.51 0.55 0.45
C ALA A 39 -4.61 1.80 0.53
N ARG A 40 -4.18 2.18 1.73
CA ARG A 40 -3.21 3.27 1.93
C ARG A 40 -1.87 2.98 1.26
N ASP A 41 -1.38 1.76 1.38
CA ASP A 41 -0.09 1.33 0.85
C ASP A 41 -0.10 1.28 -0.68
N SER A 42 -1.19 0.79 -1.27
CA SER A 42 -1.37 0.84 -2.72
C SER A 42 -1.51 2.28 -3.24
N VAL A 43 -2.20 3.17 -2.52
CA VAL A 43 -2.27 4.60 -2.87
C VAL A 43 -0.93 5.29 -2.68
N HIS A 44 -0.15 4.95 -1.65
CA HIS A 44 1.18 5.51 -1.42
C HIS A 44 2.15 5.07 -2.51
N THR A 45 2.15 3.79 -2.85
CA THR A 45 2.93 3.22 -3.96
C THR A 45 2.54 3.84 -5.29
N ALA A 46 1.23 3.98 -5.56
CA ALA A 46 0.75 4.64 -6.77
C ALA A 46 1.13 6.13 -6.81
N LYS A 47 1.09 6.82 -5.66
CA LYS A 47 1.53 8.21 -5.54
C LYS A 47 3.04 8.33 -5.77
N GLN A 48 3.85 7.44 -5.20
CA GLN A 48 5.29 7.39 -5.47
C GLN A 48 5.58 7.17 -6.95
N MET A 49 4.87 6.24 -7.60
CA MET A 49 4.98 6.05 -9.05
C MET A 49 4.59 7.30 -9.85
N HIS A 50 3.59 8.06 -9.41
CA HIS A 50 3.20 9.32 -10.05
C HIS A 50 4.19 10.48 -9.79
N GLN A 51 4.96 10.42 -8.70
CA GLN A 51 6.02 11.39 -8.42
C GLN A 51 7.25 11.20 -9.32
N ILE A 52 7.41 10.03 -9.97
CA ILE A 52 8.58 9.77 -10.81
C ILE A 52 8.43 10.52 -12.15
N PRO A 53 9.30 11.52 -12.43
CA PRO A 53 9.15 12.38 -13.61
C PRO A 53 9.66 11.72 -14.90
N CYS A 54 10.26 10.52 -14.84
CA CYS A 54 10.91 9.86 -15.97
C CYS A 54 10.02 9.72 -17.21
N ALA A 55 8.73 9.40 -17.07
CA ALA A 55 7.81 9.23 -18.21
C ALA A 55 7.68 10.51 -19.07
N ASN A 56 7.87 11.68 -18.44
CA ASN A 56 7.79 13.00 -19.05
C ASN A 56 9.17 13.58 -19.41
N CYS A 57 10.26 12.83 -19.22
CA CYS A 57 11.62 13.26 -19.52
C CYS A 57 11.98 12.97 -20.98
N GLN A 58 12.72 13.87 -21.65
CA GLN A 58 13.16 13.68 -23.03
C GLN A 58 14.16 12.53 -23.22
N PHE A 59 14.90 12.20 -22.16
CA PHE A 59 15.93 11.14 -22.18
C PHE A 59 15.35 9.75 -21.91
N PHE A 60 14.06 9.65 -21.65
CA PHE A 60 13.38 8.39 -21.40
C PHE A 60 13.04 7.69 -22.72
N THR A 61 13.64 6.53 -22.92
CA THR A 61 13.60 5.77 -24.18
C THR A 61 12.63 4.60 -24.17
N ASP A 62 11.86 4.43 -23.08
CA ASP A 62 10.83 3.39 -22.87
C ASP A 62 11.27 1.96 -23.27
N ASN A 63 12.59 1.72 -23.19
CA ASN A 63 13.20 0.45 -23.57
C ASN A 63 13.60 -0.31 -22.30
N TYR A 64 13.23 -1.59 -22.23
CA TYR A 64 13.49 -2.41 -21.04
C TYR A 64 14.98 -2.53 -20.69
N ARG A 65 15.87 -2.47 -21.70
CA ARG A 65 17.33 -2.54 -21.52
C ARG A 65 17.97 -1.20 -21.21
N LEU A 66 17.36 -0.11 -21.70
CA LEU A 66 17.88 1.24 -21.60
C LEU A 66 16.67 2.14 -21.38
N LYS A 67 16.27 2.29 -20.12
CA LYS A 67 15.10 3.07 -19.73
C LYS A 67 15.36 4.57 -19.86
N CYS A 68 16.55 5.03 -19.49
CA CYS A 68 17.03 6.40 -19.64
C CYS A 68 18.43 6.38 -20.25
N THR A 69 18.73 7.34 -21.12
CA THR A 69 20.05 7.45 -21.78
C THR A 69 21.13 8.06 -20.89
N VAL A 70 20.76 8.86 -19.90
CA VAL A 70 21.69 9.52 -18.97
C VAL A 70 21.96 8.61 -17.77
N HIS A 71 20.90 8.18 -17.10
CA HIS A 71 20.98 7.38 -15.88
C HIS A 71 20.13 6.10 -15.97
N PRO A 72 20.63 5.05 -16.66
CA PRO A 72 19.85 3.83 -16.91
C PRO A 72 19.56 3.00 -15.64
N SER A 73 20.40 3.09 -14.61
CA SER A 73 20.28 2.31 -13.37
C SER A 73 19.18 2.80 -12.43
N ILE A 74 18.96 4.11 -12.34
CA ILE A 74 17.97 4.74 -11.45
C ILE A 74 16.67 5.11 -12.16
N ALA A 75 16.56 4.85 -13.46
CA ALA A 75 15.38 5.20 -14.23
C ALA A 75 14.13 4.42 -13.78
N SER A 76 13.02 5.14 -13.62
CA SER A 76 11.74 4.59 -13.14
C SER A 76 11.80 3.99 -11.73
N THR A 77 12.71 4.48 -10.88
CA THR A 77 12.77 4.16 -9.45
C THR A 77 12.50 5.42 -8.62
N GLU A 78 12.32 5.25 -7.30
CA GLU A 78 12.11 6.37 -6.36
C GLU A 78 13.29 7.34 -6.33
N GLU A 79 14.50 6.86 -6.63
CA GLU A 79 15.72 7.69 -6.70
C GLU A 79 15.67 8.71 -7.84
N ALA A 80 14.84 8.47 -8.87
CA ALA A 80 14.67 9.40 -9.97
C ALA A 80 13.63 10.51 -9.72
N ILE A 81 12.97 10.53 -8.55
CA ILE A 81 12.00 11.59 -8.19
C ILE A 81 12.68 12.97 -8.21
N ASP A 82 13.93 13.07 -7.73
CA ASP A 82 14.72 14.30 -7.69
C ASP A 82 15.89 14.27 -8.69
N CYS A 83 15.65 13.72 -9.89
CA CYS A 83 16.69 13.59 -10.90
C CYS A 83 17.18 14.97 -11.37
N SER A 84 18.47 15.27 -11.14
CA SER A 84 19.14 16.52 -11.52
C SER A 84 19.12 16.79 -13.03
N ASP A 85 19.12 15.73 -13.83
CA ASP A 85 19.20 15.79 -15.30
C ASP A 85 17.81 15.75 -15.96
N TYR A 86 16.76 15.88 -15.15
CA TYR A 86 15.40 15.91 -15.67
C TYR A 86 15.21 17.08 -16.64
N GLN A 87 14.84 16.75 -17.88
CA GLN A 87 14.41 17.72 -18.87
C GLN A 87 13.06 17.31 -19.42
N PRO A 88 12.01 18.15 -19.30
CA PRO A 88 10.69 17.81 -19.81
C PRO A 88 10.74 17.63 -21.32
N LYS A 89 9.93 16.70 -21.86
CA LYS A 89 9.74 16.53 -23.30
C LYS A 89 9.28 17.87 -23.90
N THR A 90 10.19 18.57 -24.57
CA THR A 90 9.86 19.75 -25.37
C THR A 90 9.07 19.28 -26.58
N ASN A 91 7.91 19.90 -26.81
CA ASN A 91 7.10 19.60 -27.98
C ASN A 91 7.91 19.99 -29.24
N PRO A 92 8.25 19.04 -30.13
CA PRO A 92 9.03 19.35 -31.33
C PRO A 92 8.31 20.32 -32.30
N MET A 93 7.04 20.65 -32.04
CA MET A 93 6.23 21.56 -32.84
C MET A 93 6.31 23.04 -32.42
N LEU A 94 7.19 23.41 -31.47
CA LEU A 94 7.31 24.79 -30.95
C LEU A 94 8.56 25.55 -31.46
N TYR A 95 9.07 25.20 -32.65
CA TYR A 95 10.12 25.93 -33.36
C TYR A 95 9.60 26.48 -34.69
#